data_AF-A0A1B7P0G6-F1
#
_entry.id   AF-A0A1B7P0G6-F1
#
_cell.length_a   1.000
_cell.length_b   1.000
_cell.length_c   1.000
_cell.angle_alpha   90.00
_cell.angle_beta   90.00
_cell.angle_gamma   90.00
#
_symmetry.space_group_name_H-M   'P 1'
#
loop_
_entity.id
_entity.type
_entity.pdbx_description
1 polymer ?
#
loop_
_entity_poly.entity_id
_entity_poly.type
_entity_poly.pdbx_seq_one_letter_code
_entity_poly.pdbx_strand_id
1 'polypeptide(L)'
;IAAYLKSATSPSIDRVIEHLTDKDLIRLEDTIESLNSARLFVFAILGWQTMLYMPSLGTCPPGQLAVADEQNGFRGGAFMQLRQDLFCSRHDLPEFLMGFGILLPAKNLCLAVDTEERLAFDRLDKITPRDFNASLISTIGHLQIKWVDILSCHMEFDPITKKLYLFRFPSYCQASLDCKEGDREDSHGHKSVIHSCATTRGDLREWAATREVDLFMAEILLSYRLLFGQTNTSRRFFRQTAPFKGLPKNVHDLLLAHLCGTKEGYVSEYADTVEQDVYDLAEHFPILRSRIVALHSHMGRATTKTWSELWRDKRDSAQWLTFWALLVFGGLGLLFSFLQVLLQAVQLGLGR
;
A
#
# COMPACT_ATOMS: atom_id res chain seq x y z
N ILE A 1 14.51 2.75 -24.51
CA ILE A 1 13.25 3.05 -23.78
C ILE A 1 13.51 3.87 -22.53
N ALA A 2 14.09 3.31 -21.45
CA ALA A 2 14.32 4.06 -20.20
C ALA A 2 15.02 5.41 -20.39
N ALA A 3 16.11 5.46 -21.17
CA ALA A 3 16.83 6.70 -21.46
C ALA A 3 15.93 7.76 -22.13
N TYR A 4 15.11 7.35 -23.10
CA TYR A 4 14.17 8.23 -23.78
C TYR A 4 13.08 8.75 -22.84
N LEU A 5 12.46 7.87 -22.06
CA LEU A 5 11.43 8.23 -21.08
C LEU A 5 11.95 9.23 -20.05
N LYS A 6 13.22 9.07 -19.63
CA LYS A 6 13.88 10.03 -18.75
C LYS A 6 14.13 11.38 -19.42
N SER A 7 14.42 11.45 -20.72
CA SER A 7 14.71 12.74 -21.37
C SER A 7 13.49 13.46 -21.97
N ALA A 8 12.42 12.73 -22.28
CA ALA A 8 11.26 13.28 -22.99
C ALA A 8 10.34 14.09 -22.05
N THR A 9 9.81 15.21 -22.53
CA THR A 9 8.92 16.10 -21.75
C THR A 9 7.46 15.62 -21.68
N SER A 10 6.99 14.90 -22.70
CA SER A 10 5.65 14.29 -22.74
C SER A 10 5.73 12.98 -23.51
N PRO A 11 6.28 11.92 -22.89
CA PRO A 11 6.39 10.63 -23.54
C PRO A 11 5.01 10.02 -23.76
N SER A 12 4.86 9.29 -24.86
CA SER A 12 3.76 8.37 -25.12
C SER A 12 4.33 7.05 -25.62
N ILE A 13 3.52 5.99 -25.65
CA ILE A 13 3.98 4.70 -26.20
C ILE A 13 4.35 4.86 -27.68
N ASP A 14 3.53 5.55 -28.46
CA ASP A 14 3.78 5.77 -29.90
C ASP A 14 5.08 6.56 -30.13
N ARG A 15 5.36 7.60 -29.33
CA ARG A 15 6.61 8.36 -29.41
C ARG A 15 7.85 7.57 -29.03
N VAL A 16 7.71 6.61 -28.09
CA VAL A 16 8.81 5.67 -27.78
C VAL A 16 9.10 4.79 -28.99
N ILE A 17 8.06 4.31 -29.69
CA ILE A 17 8.21 3.48 -30.89
C ILE A 17 8.86 4.27 -32.03
N GLU A 18 8.40 5.50 -32.28
CA GLU A 18 9.03 6.44 -33.22
C GLU A 18 10.53 6.58 -32.92
N HIS A 19 10.87 6.88 -31.66
CA HIS A 19 12.26 7.01 -31.25
C HIS A 19 13.10 5.73 -31.42
N LEU A 20 12.52 4.55 -31.16
CA LEU A 20 13.22 3.28 -31.38
C LEU A 20 13.44 2.99 -32.88
N THR A 21 12.48 3.38 -33.72
CA THR A 21 12.55 3.23 -35.17
C THR A 21 13.59 4.19 -35.76
N ASP A 22 13.59 5.46 -35.33
CA ASP A 22 14.57 6.49 -35.73
C ASP A 22 16.01 6.12 -35.35
N LYS A 23 16.18 5.27 -34.33
CA LYS A 23 17.48 4.77 -33.87
C LYS A 23 17.86 3.42 -34.48
N ASP A 24 17.09 2.92 -35.44
CA ASP A 24 17.25 1.59 -36.06
C ASP A 24 17.28 0.42 -35.04
N LEU A 25 16.66 0.60 -33.87
CA LEU A 25 16.62 -0.44 -32.82
C LEU A 25 15.48 -1.44 -33.05
N ILE A 26 14.43 -1.02 -33.76
CA ILE A 26 13.34 -1.89 -34.21
C ILE A 26 13.06 -1.59 -35.68
N ARG A 27 12.59 -2.60 -36.41
CA ARG A 27 12.12 -2.45 -37.78
C ARG A 27 10.64 -2.79 -37.81
N LEU A 28 9.83 -1.84 -38.25
CA LEU A 28 8.40 -2.03 -38.42
C LEU A 28 8.12 -2.35 -39.89
N GLU A 29 7.40 -3.44 -40.13
CA GLU A 29 6.74 -3.65 -41.41
C GLU A 29 5.56 -2.67 -41.55
N ASP A 30 5.18 -2.35 -42.78
CA ASP A 30 4.01 -1.48 -43.11
C ASP A 30 2.67 -2.22 -42.86
N THR A 31 2.56 -2.89 -41.71
CA THR A 31 1.39 -3.65 -41.28
C THR A 31 0.88 -3.13 -39.94
N ILE A 32 -0.43 -3.17 -39.75
CA ILE A 32 -1.06 -2.75 -38.49
C ILE A 32 -0.66 -3.72 -37.37
N GLU A 33 -0.47 -5.01 -37.67
CA GLU A 33 -0.02 -6.00 -36.69
C GLU A 33 1.39 -5.72 -36.15
N SER A 34 2.31 -5.27 -37.01
CA SER A 34 3.68 -4.88 -36.63
C SER A 34 3.66 -3.73 -35.62
N LEU A 35 2.89 -2.67 -35.90
CA LEU A 35 2.74 -1.53 -34.99
C LEU A 35 2.05 -1.92 -33.66
N ASN A 36 1.02 -2.76 -33.71
CA ASN A 36 0.33 -3.23 -32.51
C ASN A 36 1.25 -4.09 -31.62
N SER A 37 2.12 -4.91 -32.23
CA SER A 37 3.12 -5.70 -31.52
C SER A 37 4.16 -4.81 -30.85
N ALA A 38 4.62 -3.74 -31.52
CA ALA A 38 5.52 -2.76 -30.94
C ALA A 38 4.90 -2.00 -29.76
N ARG A 39 3.62 -1.62 -29.85
CA ARG A 39 2.87 -1.01 -28.74
C ARG A 39 2.76 -1.93 -27.55
N LEU A 40 2.42 -3.20 -27.76
CA LEU A 40 2.35 -4.19 -26.68
C LEU A 40 3.72 -4.40 -26.02
N PHE A 41 4.79 -4.43 -26.82
CA PHE A 41 6.16 -4.55 -26.32
C PHE A 41 6.59 -3.37 -25.44
N VAL A 42 6.37 -2.14 -25.90
CA VAL A 42 6.67 -0.93 -25.13
C VAL A 42 5.80 -0.84 -23.88
N PHE A 43 4.51 -1.17 -23.97
CA PHE A 43 3.60 -1.27 -22.83
C PHE A 43 4.13 -2.25 -21.77
N ALA A 44 4.56 -3.44 -22.18
CA ALA A 44 5.09 -4.42 -21.23
C ALA A 44 6.34 -3.92 -20.50
N ILE A 45 7.28 -3.31 -21.25
CA ILE A 45 8.50 -2.73 -20.68
C ILE A 45 8.18 -1.58 -19.72
N LEU A 46 7.20 -0.74 -20.05
CA LEU A 46 6.77 0.35 -19.18
C LEU A 46 6.24 -0.18 -17.86
N GLY A 47 5.35 -1.19 -17.88
CA GLY A 47 4.85 -1.84 -16.67
C GLY A 47 5.97 -2.41 -15.80
N TRP A 48 6.91 -3.15 -16.40
CA TRP A 48 8.03 -3.74 -15.67
C TRP A 48 9.03 -2.70 -15.11
N GLN A 49 9.30 -1.62 -15.84
CA GLN A 49 10.23 -0.57 -15.39
C GLN A 49 9.65 0.35 -14.30
N THR A 50 8.33 0.54 -14.32
CA THR A 50 7.63 1.42 -13.38
C THR A 50 7.07 0.66 -12.18
N MET A 51 6.87 -0.66 -12.32
CA MET A 51 6.14 -1.51 -11.36
C MET A 51 4.71 -1.01 -11.07
N LEU A 52 4.16 -0.08 -11.86
CA LEU A 52 2.81 0.46 -11.67
C LEU A 52 1.73 -0.57 -12.01
N TYR A 53 2.03 -1.50 -12.91
CA TYR A 53 1.15 -2.60 -13.29
C TYR A 53 1.96 -3.78 -13.82
N MET A 54 1.35 -4.96 -13.80
CA MET A 54 1.88 -6.13 -14.49
C MET A 54 1.16 -6.27 -15.85
N PRO A 55 1.87 -6.27 -16.99
CA PRO A 55 1.24 -6.47 -18.29
C PRO A 55 0.70 -7.89 -18.43
N SER A 56 -0.51 -8.03 -18.98
CA SER A 56 -1.13 -9.32 -19.28
C SER A 56 -1.05 -9.60 -20.77
N LEU A 57 -0.10 -10.44 -21.17
CA LEU A 57 0.18 -10.76 -22.57
C LEU A 57 -0.70 -11.91 -23.06
N GLY A 58 -1.31 -11.78 -24.24
CA GLY A 58 -2.09 -12.85 -24.88
C GLY A 58 -3.49 -13.09 -24.28
N THR A 59 -3.98 -12.21 -23.41
CA THR A 59 -5.28 -12.37 -22.73
C THR A 59 -6.41 -11.52 -23.30
N CYS A 60 -6.13 -10.63 -24.25
CA CYS A 60 -7.10 -9.70 -24.82
C CYS A 60 -7.17 -9.82 -26.36
N PRO A 61 -8.29 -9.41 -26.98
CA PRO A 61 -8.40 -9.35 -28.44
C PRO A 61 -7.32 -8.47 -29.08
N PRO A 62 -7.03 -8.66 -30.38
CA PRO A 62 -6.20 -7.73 -31.14
C PRO A 62 -6.73 -6.29 -30.99
N GLY A 63 -5.84 -5.34 -30.71
CA GLY A 63 -6.22 -3.92 -30.55
C GLY A 63 -6.56 -3.50 -29.11
N GLN A 64 -6.36 -4.36 -28.11
CA GLN A 64 -6.47 -3.97 -26.70
C GLN A 64 -5.16 -4.21 -25.95
N LEU A 65 -4.96 -3.43 -24.89
CA LEU A 65 -3.92 -3.61 -23.89
C LEU A 65 -4.56 -4.06 -22.58
N ALA A 66 -3.91 -4.96 -21.86
CA ALA A 66 -4.43 -5.53 -20.62
C ALA A 66 -3.38 -5.55 -19.51
N VAL A 67 -3.82 -5.25 -18.29
CA VAL A 67 -3.04 -5.46 -17.06
C VAL A 67 -3.55 -6.71 -16.35
N ALA A 68 -2.65 -7.39 -15.63
CA ALA A 68 -2.98 -8.61 -14.90
C ALA A 68 -3.87 -8.30 -13.68
N ASP A 69 -4.83 -9.19 -13.40
CA ASP A 69 -5.72 -9.07 -12.25
C ASP A 69 -5.08 -9.59 -10.96
N GLU A 70 -4.08 -8.86 -10.45
CA GLU A 70 -3.39 -9.24 -9.21
C GLU A 70 -4.28 -9.17 -7.95
N GLN A 71 -5.44 -8.52 -8.06
CA GLN A 71 -6.38 -8.37 -6.95
C GLN A 71 -7.56 -9.36 -7.02
N ASN A 72 -7.50 -10.34 -7.92
CA ASN A 72 -8.49 -11.42 -8.08
C ASN A 72 -9.94 -10.88 -8.19
N GLY A 73 -10.15 -9.85 -9.00
CA GLY A 73 -11.46 -9.26 -9.25
C GLY A 73 -11.84 -8.10 -8.33
N PHE A 74 -11.07 -7.84 -7.26
CA PHE A 74 -11.21 -6.59 -6.51
C PHE A 74 -10.77 -5.40 -7.38
N ARG A 75 -11.52 -4.31 -7.32
CA ARG A 75 -11.29 -3.07 -8.06
C ARG A 75 -11.18 -1.93 -7.06
N GLY A 76 -9.95 -1.67 -6.65
CA GLY A 76 -9.62 -0.52 -5.81
C GLY A 76 -9.54 0.78 -6.61
N GLY A 77 -9.04 1.83 -5.96
CA GLY A 77 -8.78 3.11 -6.63
C GLY A 77 -7.66 3.01 -7.66
N ALA A 78 -6.69 2.10 -7.45
CA ALA A 78 -5.57 1.89 -8.36
C ALA A 78 -5.99 1.29 -9.70
N PHE A 79 -6.90 0.31 -9.70
CA PHE A 79 -7.35 -0.39 -10.89
C PHE A 79 -8.88 -0.42 -10.96
N MET A 80 -9.42 0.55 -11.71
CA MET A 80 -10.85 0.62 -12.04
C MET A 80 -11.17 -0.18 -13.31
N GLN A 81 -10.22 -0.24 -14.24
CA GLN A 81 -10.29 -1.02 -15.47
C GLN A 81 -8.99 -1.80 -15.66
N LEU A 82 -9.08 -3.02 -16.20
CA LEU A 82 -7.91 -3.84 -16.51
C LEU A 82 -7.55 -3.85 -17.99
N ARG A 83 -8.35 -3.18 -18.82
CA ARG A 83 -8.21 -3.21 -20.27
C ARG A 83 -8.49 -1.84 -20.84
N GLN A 84 -7.77 -1.50 -21.89
CA GLN A 84 -8.02 -0.29 -22.66
C GLN A 84 -7.72 -0.50 -24.13
N ASP A 85 -8.25 0.39 -24.96
CA ASP A 85 -8.00 0.36 -26.40
C ASP A 85 -6.54 0.72 -26.70
N LEU A 86 -5.95 0.04 -27.66
CA LEU A 86 -4.56 0.23 -28.05
C LEU A 86 -4.33 1.59 -28.73
N PHE A 87 -5.38 2.21 -29.29
CA PHE A 87 -5.36 3.59 -29.78
C PHE A 87 -5.06 4.61 -28.68
N CYS A 88 -5.27 4.26 -27.41
CA CYS A 88 -4.90 5.12 -26.29
C CYS A 88 -3.38 5.34 -26.20
N SER A 89 -2.56 4.49 -26.83
CA SER A 89 -1.08 4.55 -26.83
C SER A 89 -0.49 5.88 -27.36
N ARG A 90 -1.28 6.66 -28.08
CA ARG A 90 -0.91 7.99 -28.59
C ARG A 90 -0.92 9.08 -27.53
N HIS A 91 -1.73 8.91 -26.47
CA HIS A 91 -1.84 9.86 -25.37
C HIS A 91 -0.54 9.87 -24.55
N ASP A 92 -0.29 10.97 -23.85
CA ASP A 92 0.86 11.01 -22.94
C ASP A 92 0.73 9.95 -21.83
N LEU A 93 1.85 9.58 -21.21
CA LEU A 93 1.84 8.50 -20.22
C LEU A 93 0.85 8.73 -19.06
N PRO A 94 0.72 9.94 -18.46
CA PRO A 94 -0.28 10.19 -17.43
C PRO A 94 -1.72 9.91 -17.91
N GLU A 95 -2.12 10.46 -19.07
CA GLU A 95 -3.48 10.29 -19.60
C GLU A 95 -3.73 8.83 -20.03
N PHE A 96 -2.73 8.18 -20.64
CA PHE A 96 -2.79 6.77 -20.99
C PHE A 96 -2.95 5.86 -19.76
N LEU A 97 -2.17 6.09 -18.70
CA LEU A 97 -2.22 5.25 -17.50
C LEU A 97 -3.49 5.47 -16.69
N MET A 98 -4.03 6.70 -16.70
CA MET A 98 -5.32 7.04 -16.08
C MET A 98 -6.47 6.16 -16.62
N GLY A 99 -6.36 5.67 -17.85
CA GLY A 99 -7.34 4.75 -18.45
C GLY A 99 -7.57 3.45 -17.66
N PHE A 100 -6.58 3.02 -16.86
CA PHE A 100 -6.73 1.85 -15.99
C PHE A 100 -7.26 2.19 -14.58
N GLY A 101 -7.11 3.43 -14.12
CA GLY A 101 -7.43 3.86 -12.75
C GLY A 101 -6.40 4.86 -12.21
N ILE A 102 -6.38 5.06 -10.89
CA ILE A 102 -5.47 6.01 -10.24
C ILE A 102 -4.20 5.29 -9.74
N LEU A 103 -3.31 4.96 -10.67
CA LEU A 103 -2.09 4.20 -10.37
C LEU A 103 -1.06 5.06 -9.60
N LEU A 104 -1.07 6.38 -9.84
CA LEU A 104 -0.27 7.39 -9.16
C LEU A 104 -1.21 8.49 -8.60
N PRO A 105 -1.71 8.33 -7.36
CA PRO A 105 -2.64 9.28 -6.78
C PRO A 105 -1.98 10.60 -6.40
N ALA A 106 -2.69 11.72 -6.63
CA ALA A 106 -2.33 13.03 -6.12
C ALA A 106 -2.42 13.11 -4.58
N LYS A 107 -1.75 14.12 -4.00
CA LYS A 107 -1.75 14.36 -2.55
C LYS A 107 -3.16 14.63 -2.02
N ASN A 108 -3.47 14.00 -0.88
CA ASN A 108 -4.74 14.11 -0.15
C ASN A 108 -5.97 13.74 -1.01
N LEU A 109 -5.78 12.88 -2.02
CA LEU A 109 -6.88 12.40 -2.84
C LEU A 109 -7.79 11.44 -2.06
N CYS A 110 -9.04 11.83 -1.89
CA CYS A 110 -10.09 11.00 -1.31
C CYS A 110 -10.98 10.43 -2.42
N LEU A 111 -10.87 9.13 -2.68
CA LEU A 111 -11.69 8.41 -3.67
C LEU A 111 -12.99 7.87 -3.09
N ALA A 112 -13.29 8.16 -1.81
CA ALA A 112 -14.50 7.69 -1.15
C ALA A 112 -15.75 8.26 -1.85
N VAL A 113 -16.64 7.36 -2.26
CA VAL A 113 -17.97 7.71 -2.78
C VAL A 113 -18.95 7.91 -1.62
N ASP A 114 -18.78 7.11 -0.56
CA ASP A 114 -19.66 7.14 0.62
C ASP A 114 -19.40 8.35 1.53
N THR A 115 -20.47 8.87 2.13
CA THR A 115 -20.40 10.05 3.00
C THR A 115 -19.72 9.74 4.34
N GLU A 116 -19.91 8.55 4.91
CA GLU A 116 -19.23 8.17 6.15
C GLU A 116 -17.72 8.03 5.93
N GLU A 117 -17.31 7.44 4.81
CA GLU A 117 -15.90 7.31 4.47
C GLU A 117 -15.21 8.67 4.25
N ARG A 118 -15.89 9.62 3.61
CA ARG A 118 -15.40 11.01 3.50
C ARG A 118 -15.26 11.67 4.87
N LEU A 119 -16.28 11.55 5.72
CA LEU A 119 -16.20 12.08 7.08
C LEU A 119 -15.08 11.40 7.89
N ALA A 120 -14.83 10.11 7.68
CA ALA A 120 -13.73 9.41 8.32
C ALA A 120 -12.36 9.93 7.82
N PHE A 121 -12.24 10.25 6.54
CA PHE A 121 -11.04 10.85 5.96
C PHE A 121 -10.74 12.21 6.59
N ASP A 122 -11.76 13.06 6.75
CA ASP A 122 -11.61 14.39 7.33
C ASP A 122 -11.38 14.36 8.85
N ARG A 123 -11.86 13.34 9.56
CA ARG A 123 -11.73 13.23 11.03
C ARG A 123 -10.46 12.54 11.50
N LEU A 124 -9.92 11.60 10.71
CA LEU A 124 -8.74 10.85 11.12
C LEU A 124 -7.49 11.63 10.72
N ASP A 125 -6.94 12.35 11.69
CA ASP A 125 -5.71 13.13 11.49
C ASP A 125 -4.46 12.40 11.96
N LYS A 126 -4.59 11.54 12.97
CA LYS A 126 -3.45 10.91 13.65
C LYS A 126 -3.63 9.42 13.80
N ILE A 127 -2.52 8.70 13.73
CA ILE A 127 -2.49 7.26 13.96
C ILE A 127 -1.30 6.86 14.81
N THR A 128 -1.50 5.89 15.70
CA THR A 128 -0.42 5.38 16.56
C THR A 128 -0.02 3.98 16.09
N PRO A 129 1.28 3.64 16.07
CA PRO A 129 1.75 2.29 15.75
C PRO A 129 1.35 1.24 16.80
N ARG A 130 0.94 1.70 17.99
CA ARG A 130 0.42 0.85 19.05
C ARG A 130 -0.98 0.33 18.71
N ASP A 131 -1.81 1.16 18.10
CA ASP A 131 -3.22 0.88 17.81
C ASP A 131 -3.46 0.48 16.34
N PHE A 132 -2.47 0.73 15.48
CA PHE A 132 -2.49 0.39 14.07
C PHE A 132 -1.15 -0.21 13.64
N ASN A 133 -1.11 -1.53 13.50
CA ASN A 133 0.04 -2.27 13.01
C ASN A 133 -0.40 -3.59 12.37
N ALA A 134 0.50 -4.24 11.63
CA ALA A 134 0.22 -5.46 10.87
C ALA A 134 -0.31 -6.59 11.74
N SER A 135 0.21 -6.74 12.97
CA SER A 135 -0.31 -7.75 13.89
C SER A 135 -1.77 -7.49 14.23
N LEU A 136 -2.16 -6.25 14.56
CA LEU A 136 -3.55 -5.90 14.87
C LEU A 136 -4.46 -5.96 13.65
N ILE A 137 -3.97 -5.52 12.48
CA ILE A 137 -4.68 -5.64 11.20
C ILE A 137 -5.04 -7.10 10.93
N SER A 138 -4.12 -8.02 11.21
CA SER A 138 -4.36 -9.45 11.00
C SER A 138 -5.24 -10.07 12.08
N THR A 139 -5.00 -9.79 13.36
CA THR A 139 -5.73 -10.44 14.45
C THR A 139 -7.10 -9.83 14.72
N ILE A 140 -7.21 -8.50 14.74
CA ILE A 140 -8.46 -7.78 15.03
C ILE A 140 -9.20 -7.48 13.73
N GLY A 141 -8.51 -6.94 12.72
CA GLY A 141 -9.10 -6.66 11.42
C GLY A 141 -9.45 -7.90 10.61
N HIS A 142 -8.98 -9.08 11.04
CA HIS A 142 -9.08 -10.36 10.35
C HIS A 142 -8.62 -10.29 8.88
N LEU A 143 -7.64 -9.43 8.59
CA LEU A 143 -7.10 -9.27 7.25
C LEU A 143 -5.89 -10.18 7.01
N GLN A 144 -5.84 -10.77 5.83
CA GLN A 144 -4.68 -11.48 5.32
C GLN A 144 -3.78 -10.52 4.53
N ILE A 145 -2.50 -10.50 4.83
CA ILE A 145 -1.52 -9.77 4.01
C ILE A 145 -1.22 -10.59 2.75
N LYS A 146 -1.48 -9.99 1.59
CA LYS A 146 -1.07 -10.50 0.27
C LYS A 146 0.05 -9.62 -0.25
N TRP A 147 1.24 -10.20 -0.36
CA TRP A 147 2.38 -9.53 -0.98
C TRP A 147 2.18 -9.46 -2.50
N VAL A 148 2.49 -8.32 -3.12
CA VAL A 148 2.32 -8.08 -4.57
C VAL A 148 3.54 -7.41 -5.16
N ASP A 149 3.67 -7.53 -6.48
CA ASP A 149 4.79 -6.97 -7.25
C ASP A 149 4.41 -5.61 -7.87
N ILE A 150 3.15 -5.19 -7.70
CA ILE A 150 2.61 -3.96 -8.24
C ILE A 150 2.62 -2.87 -7.15
N LEU A 151 3.32 -1.78 -7.44
CA LEU A 151 3.47 -0.61 -6.59
C LEU A 151 2.11 0.04 -6.30
N SER A 152 1.29 0.25 -7.33
CA SER A 152 0.02 0.96 -7.24
C SER A 152 -1.00 0.29 -6.31
N CYS A 153 -0.88 -1.02 -6.05
CA CYS A 153 -1.73 -1.76 -5.12
C CYS A 153 -1.34 -1.61 -3.64
N HIS A 154 -0.22 -0.95 -3.32
CA HIS A 154 0.31 -0.91 -1.95
C HIS A 154 -0.68 -0.29 -0.94
N MET A 155 -1.03 -1.04 0.10
CA MET A 155 -2.06 -0.71 1.09
C MET A 155 -3.50 -0.63 0.58
N GLU A 156 -3.79 -1.07 -0.65
CA GLU A 156 -5.19 -1.33 -1.00
C GLU A 156 -5.71 -2.51 -0.18
N PHE A 157 -6.96 -2.43 0.28
CA PHE A 157 -7.58 -3.50 1.04
C PHE A 157 -8.93 -3.86 0.44
N ASP A 158 -9.19 -5.16 0.35
CA ASP A 158 -10.45 -5.72 -0.11
C ASP A 158 -11.30 -6.12 1.11
N PRO A 159 -12.42 -5.41 1.38
CA PRO A 159 -13.31 -5.73 2.49
C PRO A 159 -14.07 -7.04 2.29
N ILE A 160 -14.21 -7.55 1.07
CA ILE A 160 -14.93 -8.79 0.79
C ILE A 160 -14.02 -9.98 1.06
N THR A 161 -12.85 -10.02 0.40
CA THR A 161 -11.91 -11.16 0.58
C THR A 161 -11.02 -11.02 1.80
N LYS A 162 -11.12 -9.90 2.53
CA LYS A 162 -10.32 -9.58 3.72
C LYS A 162 -8.82 -9.64 3.44
N LYS A 163 -8.39 -9.05 2.33
CA LYS A 163 -6.97 -9.01 1.92
C LYS A 163 -6.44 -7.59 1.95
N LEU A 164 -5.25 -7.41 2.53
CA LEU A 164 -4.46 -6.19 2.43
C LEU A 164 -3.28 -6.45 1.49
N TYR A 165 -3.19 -5.67 0.41
CA TYR A 165 -2.15 -5.81 -0.59
C TYR A 165 -0.93 -4.98 -0.20
N LEU A 166 0.24 -5.59 -0.08
CA LEU A 166 1.49 -4.88 0.21
C LEU A 166 2.52 -5.16 -0.88
N PHE A 167 3.05 -4.09 -1.47
CA PHE A 167 4.19 -4.18 -2.39
C PHE A 167 5.39 -4.86 -1.71
N ARG A 168 6.21 -5.62 -2.44
CA ARG A 168 7.31 -6.40 -1.84
C ARG A 168 8.72 -5.94 -2.20
N PHE A 169 8.87 -4.88 -3.00
CA PHE A 169 10.19 -4.43 -3.47
C PHE A 169 10.51 -2.97 -3.07
N PRO A 170 10.57 -2.62 -1.78
CA PRO A 170 10.87 -1.26 -1.32
C PRO A 170 12.23 -0.71 -1.81
N SER A 171 13.20 -1.55 -2.18
CA SER A 171 14.45 -1.09 -2.80
C SER A 171 14.20 -0.34 -4.11
N TYR A 172 13.12 -0.65 -4.83
CA TYR A 172 12.70 0.12 -6.00
C TYR A 172 12.31 1.56 -5.63
N CYS A 173 11.57 1.74 -4.53
CA CYS A 173 11.19 3.05 -4.01
C CYS A 173 12.44 3.85 -3.63
N GLN A 174 13.36 3.22 -2.89
CA GLN A 174 14.62 3.84 -2.49
C GLN A 174 15.48 4.23 -3.71
N ALA A 175 15.65 3.32 -4.67
CA ALA A 175 16.44 3.60 -5.88
C ALA A 175 15.81 4.72 -6.73
N SER A 176 14.48 4.82 -6.76
CA SER A 176 13.78 5.90 -7.47
C SER A 176 13.98 7.25 -6.80
N LEU A 177 14.07 7.28 -5.46
CA LEU A 177 14.35 8.46 -4.65
C LEU A 177 15.81 8.91 -4.75
N ASP A 178 16.76 7.97 -4.77
CA ASP A 178 18.21 8.26 -4.80
C ASP A 178 18.73 8.68 -6.19
N CYS A 179 17.94 8.47 -7.25
CA CYS A 179 18.29 8.98 -8.57
C CYS A 179 18.44 10.50 -8.47
N LYS A 180 19.60 11.08 -8.80
CA LYS A 180 19.72 12.54 -8.80
C LYS A 180 18.97 13.12 -10.00
N GLU A 181 18.32 14.28 -9.83
CA GLU A 181 18.01 15.13 -10.98
C GLU A 181 19.33 15.38 -11.72
N GLY A 182 19.34 15.21 -13.05
CA GLY A 182 20.59 15.26 -13.82
C GLY A 182 21.42 16.50 -13.45
N ASP A 183 22.74 16.35 -13.31
CA ASP A 183 23.74 17.36 -12.87
C ASP A 183 23.84 18.63 -13.76
N ARG A 184 22.76 19.07 -14.40
CA ARG A 184 22.69 20.29 -15.19
C ARG A 184 21.36 20.97 -14.86
N GLU A 185 21.46 22.17 -14.31
CA GLU A 185 20.33 23.09 -14.04
C GLU A 185 19.42 23.33 -15.27
N ASP A 186 19.86 22.94 -16.48
CA ASP A 186 19.13 23.02 -17.75
C ASP A 186 18.52 21.69 -18.26
N SER A 187 18.62 20.57 -17.53
CA SER A 187 18.08 19.28 -18.00
C SER A 187 16.61 19.10 -17.64
N HIS A 188 15.71 19.34 -18.60
CA HIS A 188 14.27 19.02 -18.55
C HIS A 188 13.93 17.51 -18.43
N GLY A 189 14.85 16.68 -17.94
CA GLY A 189 14.70 15.24 -17.86
C GLY A 189 14.15 14.76 -16.50
N HIS A 190 13.38 13.69 -16.54
CA HIS A 190 12.87 12.97 -15.38
C HIS A 190 13.98 12.18 -14.65
N LYS A 191 13.95 12.29 -13.31
CA LYS A 191 14.81 11.59 -12.35
C LYS A 191 14.86 10.07 -12.56
N SER A 192 13.70 9.44 -12.75
CA SER A 192 13.59 8.02 -13.07
C SER A 192 12.41 7.74 -14.02
N VAL A 193 12.26 6.49 -14.47
CA VAL A 193 11.22 6.14 -15.46
C VAL A 193 9.81 6.38 -14.90
N ILE A 194 9.57 6.11 -13.62
CA ILE A 194 8.26 6.37 -13.01
C ILE A 194 7.93 7.87 -12.92
N HIS A 195 8.93 8.74 -12.79
CA HIS A 195 8.73 10.19 -12.83
C HIS A 195 8.26 10.67 -14.21
N SER A 196 8.58 9.94 -15.29
CA SER A 196 8.04 10.23 -16.62
C SER A 196 6.55 9.92 -16.79
N CYS A 197 5.96 9.22 -15.80
CA CYS A 197 4.53 8.95 -15.72
C CYS A 197 3.80 10.03 -14.89
N ALA A 198 4.49 11.02 -14.33
CA ALA A 198 3.87 12.08 -13.55
C ALA A 198 3.26 13.16 -14.45
N THR A 199 2.24 13.87 -13.95
CA THR A 199 1.69 15.03 -14.68
C THR A 199 2.62 16.24 -14.55
N THR A 200 2.89 16.93 -15.66
CA THR A 200 3.75 18.12 -15.68
C THR A 200 2.96 19.43 -15.54
N ARG A 201 1.66 19.41 -15.88
CA ARG A 201 0.85 20.62 -16.09
C ARG A 201 -0.25 20.84 -15.05
N GLY A 202 -0.46 19.88 -14.14
CA GLY A 202 -1.56 19.95 -13.18
C GLY A 202 -2.94 19.86 -13.82
N ASP A 203 -3.01 19.46 -15.10
CA ASP A 203 -4.25 19.29 -15.86
C ASP A 203 -5.07 18.10 -15.32
N LEU A 204 -4.39 17.13 -14.71
CA LEU A 204 -4.99 15.94 -14.07
C LEU A 204 -4.90 16.08 -12.55
N ARG A 205 -5.98 16.56 -11.92
CA ARG A 205 -6.00 16.87 -10.47
C ARG A 205 -5.90 15.63 -9.59
N GLU A 206 -6.34 14.49 -10.11
CA GLU A 206 -6.33 13.20 -9.42
C GLU A 206 -5.00 12.46 -9.59
N TRP A 207 -4.11 12.95 -10.47
CA TRP A 207 -2.84 12.30 -10.81
C TRP A 207 -1.64 12.98 -10.18
N ALA A 208 -0.66 12.17 -9.75
CA ALA A 208 0.55 12.67 -9.11
C ALA A 208 1.40 13.54 -10.06
N ALA A 209 1.81 14.71 -9.58
CA ALA A 209 2.95 15.47 -10.09
C ALA A 209 4.28 14.81 -9.66
N THR A 210 5.39 15.23 -10.28
CA THR A 210 6.73 14.64 -10.03
C THR A 210 7.08 14.55 -8.55
N ARG A 211 6.80 15.62 -7.78
CA ARG A 211 7.06 15.70 -6.33
C ARG A 211 6.19 14.72 -5.53
N GLU A 212 4.98 14.47 -6.00
CA GLU A 212 4.03 13.56 -5.36
C GLU A 212 4.40 12.09 -5.63
N VAL A 213 5.09 11.80 -6.74
CA VAL A 213 5.70 10.49 -6.97
C VAL A 213 6.80 10.22 -5.93
N ASP A 214 7.67 11.18 -5.64
CA ASP A 214 8.66 11.05 -4.56
C ASP A 214 7.98 10.83 -3.20
N LEU A 215 6.93 11.60 -2.88
CA LEU A 215 6.14 11.40 -1.66
C LEU A 215 5.54 10.00 -1.59
N PHE A 216 4.96 9.49 -2.67
CA PHE A 216 4.40 8.15 -2.71
C PHE A 216 5.46 7.08 -2.41
N MET A 217 6.67 7.20 -2.97
CA MET A 217 7.78 6.29 -2.68
C MET A 217 8.21 6.36 -1.22
N ALA A 218 8.36 7.56 -0.67
CA ALA A 218 8.73 7.77 0.72
C ALA A 218 7.68 7.21 1.69
N GLU A 219 6.40 7.41 1.39
CA GLU A 219 5.28 6.88 2.16
C GLU A 219 5.21 5.36 2.15
N ILE A 220 5.51 4.72 1.01
CA ILE A 220 5.61 3.26 0.94
C ILE A 220 6.71 2.76 1.88
N LEU A 221 7.88 3.40 1.90
CA LEU A 221 8.97 3.05 2.83
C LEU A 221 8.53 3.25 4.29
N LEU A 222 7.90 4.39 4.60
CA LEU A 222 7.41 4.72 5.94
C LEU A 222 6.29 3.80 6.41
N SER A 223 5.45 3.31 5.51
CA SER A 223 4.35 2.40 5.83
C SER A 223 4.85 1.10 6.48
N TYR A 224 5.99 0.56 6.05
CA TYR A 224 6.55 -0.66 6.65
C TYR A 224 6.99 -0.42 8.08
N ARG A 225 7.44 0.81 8.38
CA ARG A 225 7.77 1.20 9.74
C ARG A 225 6.51 1.24 10.61
N LEU A 226 5.47 1.92 10.14
CA LEU A 226 4.15 1.98 10.80
C LEU A 226 3.57 0.58 11.03
N LEU A 227 3.57 -0.26 9.99
CA LEU A 227 2.93 -1.58 10.02
C LEU A 227 3.73 -2.63 10.78
N PHE A 228 5.06 -2.68 10.61
CA PHE A 228 5.88 -3.78 11.11
C PHE A 228 7.00 -3.34 12.05
N GLY A 229 7.76 -2.32 11.65
CA GLY A 229 9.05 -2.00 12.26
C GLY A 229 8.95 -1.64 13.74
N GLN A 230 7.88 -0.96 14.18
CA GLN A 230 7.83 -0.41 15.54
C GLN A 230 7.56 -1.44 16.64
N THR A 231 6.66 -2.41 16.42
CA THR A 231 6.23 -3.34 17.47
C THR A 231 6.88 -4.72 17.34
N ASN A 232 7.33 -5.30 18.46
CA ASN A 232 7.95 -6.63 18.46
C ASN A 232 7.01 -7.71 17.91
N THR A 233 5.72 -7.61 18.25
CA THR A 233 4.67 -8.50 17.75
C THR A 233 4.55 -8.45 16.22
N SER A 234 4.56 -7.26 15.63
CA SER A 234 4.46 -7.11 14.17
C SER A 234 5.73 -7.55 13.45
N ARG A 235 6.92 -7.32 14.03
CA ARG A 235 8.18 -7.88 13.48
C ARG A 235 8.18 -9.41 13.50
N ARG A 236 7.66 -10.04 14.57
CA ARG A 236 7.49 -11.50 14.62
C ARG A 236 6.47 -11.98 13.60
N PHE A 237 5.36 -11.27 13.46
CA PHE A 237 4.33 -11.56 12.48
C PHE A 237 4.88 -11.49 11.05
N PHE A 238 5.66 -10.45 10.70
CA PHE A 238 6.30 -10.31 9.40
C PHE A 238 7.08 -11.57 8.98
N ARG A 239 7.88 -12.13 9.91
CA ARG A 239 8.68 -13.36 9.68
C ARG A 239 7.82 -14.57 9.30
N GLN A 240 6.53 -14.56 9.63
CA GLN A 240 5.57 -15.62 9.29
C GLN A 240 4.88 -15.41 7.94
N THR A 241 4.88 -14.18 7.42
CA THR A 241 4.14 -13.83 6.18
C THR A 241 4.84 -14.27 4.89
N ALA A 242 6.13 -14.61 4.94
CA ALA A 242 6.93 -15.12 3.83
C ALA A 242 6.75 -14.34 2.50
N PRO A 243 7.15 -13.05 2.44
CA PRO A 243 6.87 -12.16 1.31
C PRO A 243 7.30 -12.69 -0.07
N PHE A 244 8.39 -13.47 -0.12
CA PHE A 244 8.96 -14.00 -1.35
C PHE A 244 8.70 -15.49 -1.55
N LYS A 245 7.66 -16.05 -0.93
CA LYS A 245 7.32 -17.48 -1.07
C LYS A 245 7.18 -17.86 -2.56
N GLY A 246 7.95 -18.86 -2.99
CA GLY A 246 7.94 -19.36 -4.38
C GLY A 246 8.90 -18.63 -5.32
N LEU A 247 9.63 -17.62 -4.86
CA LEU A 247 10.62 -16.90 -5.66
C LEU A 247 12.06 -17.34 -5.34
N PRO A 248 12.99 -17.21 -6.31
CA PRO A 248 14.42 -17.41 -6.06
C PRO A 248 15.00 -16.41 -5.05
N LYS A 249 15.96 -16.87 -4.22
CA LYS A 249 16.59 -16.04 -3.16
C LYS A 249 17.26 -14.77 -3.69
N ASN A 250 17.79 -14.79 -4.91
CA ASN A 250 18.45 -13.63 -5.53
C ASN A 250 17.49 -12.49 -5.90
N VAL A 251 16.17 -12.75 -5.87
CA VAL A 251 15.13 -11.75 -6.13
C VAL A 251 14.59 -11.17 -4.82
N HIS A 252 15.01 -11.69 -3.66
CA HIS A 252 14.53 -11.19 -2.38
C HIS A 252 15.04 -9.79 -2.12
N ASP A 253 14.12 -8.87 -1.84
CA ASP A 253 14.46 -7.51 -1.43
C ASP A 253 14.94 -7.51 0.02
N LEU A 254 16.24 -7.23 0.21
CA LEU A 254 16.85 -7.17 1.54
C LEU A 254 16.39 -5.95 2.34
N LEU A 255 16.02 -4.85 1.67
CA LEU A 255 15.52 -3.65 2.33
C LEU A 255 14.17 -3.93 2.99
N LEU A 256 13.31 -4.74 2.38
CA LEU A 256 12.05 -5.15 3.01
C LEU A 256 12.29 -5.88 4.33
N ALA A 257 13.22 -6.83 4.33
CA ALA A 257 13.56 -7.60 5.52
C ALA A 257 14.14 -6.71 6.63
N HIS A 258 14.90 -5.67 6.26
CA HIS A 258 15.38 -4.66 7.19
C HIS A 258 14.21 -3.84 7.75
N LEU A 259 13.46 -3.12 6.91
CA LEU A 259 12.36 -2.23 7.31
C LEU A 259 11.31 -2.90 8.20
N CYS A 260 10.97 -4.16 7.92
CA CYS A 260 9.95 -4.90 8.68
C CYS A 260 10.51 -5.76 9.82
N GLY A 261 11.80 -6.11 9.80
CA GLY A 261 12.40 -7.12 10.65
C GLY A 261 13.26 -6.58 11.80
N THR A 262 13.74 -5.34 11.68
CA THR A 262 14.62 -4.68 12.66
C THR A 262 13.86 -3.65 13.49
N LYS A 263 14.37 -3.36 14.71
CA LYS A 263 13.85 -2.26 15.54
C LYS A 263 14.40 -0.91 15.06
N GLU A 264 15.66 -0.93 14.64
CA GLU A 264 16.39 0.23 14.14
C GLU A 264 15.63 0.86 12.97
N GLY A 265 15.47 2.18 13.02
CA GLY A 265 14.95 2.93 11.89
C GLY A 265 15.94 2.89 10.73
N TYR A 266 15.40 2.99 9.54
CA TYR A 266 16.11 3.29 8.31
C TYR A 266 16.07 4.80 8.08
N VAL A 267 17.23 5.42 7.88
CA VAL A 267 17.36 6.85 7.60
C VAL A 267 17.86 7.01 6.17
N SER A 268 17.07 7.71 5.36
CA SER A 268 17.43 8.22 4.04
C SER A 268 17.10 9.71 3.98
N GLU A 269 17.70 10.42 3.02
CA GLU A 269 17.37 11.82 2.71
C GLU A 269 15.87 12.05 2.51
N TYR A 270 15.18 11.06 1.94
CA TYR A 270 13.77 11.18 1.53
C TYR A 270 12.79 10.45 2.44
N ALA A 271 13.28 9.54 3.28
CA ALA A 271 12.45 8.75 4.18
C ALA A 271 13.17 8.57 5.52
N ASP A 272 12.72 9.33 6.52
CA ASP A 272 13.10 9.09 7.90
C ASP A 272 12.10 8.13 8.55
N THR A 273 12.55 6.90 8.80
CA THR A 273 11.74 5.89 9.49
C THR A 273 12.13 5.75 10.97
N VAL A 274 12.60 6.83 11.60
CA VAL A 274 12.78 6.93 13.05
C VAL A 274 11.47 6.55 13.78
N GLU A 275 11.63 6.02 15.00
CA GLU A 275 10.49 5.67 15.87
C GLU A 275 9.63 6.91 16.15
N GLN A 276 8.35 6.83 15.81
CA GLN A 276 7.36 7.86 16.11
C GLN A 276 6.23 7.25 16.92
N ASP A 277 5.87 7.87 18.04
CA ASP A 277 4.70 7.46 18.82
C ASP A 277 3.38 7.74 18.09
N VAL A 278 3.35 8.80 17.28
CA VAL A 278 2.17 9.28 16.54
C VAL A 278 2.59 9.78 15.17
N TYR A 279 1.89 9.31 14.14
CA TYR A 279 2.00 9.82 12.78
C TYR A 279 0.82 10.75 12.48
N ASP A 280 1.10 11.97 12.01
CA ASP A 280 0.11 12.85 11.38
C ASP A 280 -0.11 12.39 9.93
N LEU A 281 -1.34 12.04 9.56
CA LEU A 281 -1.64 11.47 8.25
C LEU A 281 -1.51 12.46 7.10
N ALA A 282 -1.76 13.76 7.32
CA ALA A 282 -1.66 14.76 6.27
C ALA A 282 -0.20 15.14 5.97
N GLU A 283 0.66 15.03 6.98
CA GLU A 283 2.10 15.29 6.88
C GLU A 283 2.88 14.05 6.43
N HIS A 284 2.67 12.92 7.10
CA HIS A 284 3.47 11.71 6.92
C HIS A 284 2.92 10.74 5.88
N PHE A 285 1.61 10.76 5.62
CA PHE A 285 0.97 9.88 4.65
C PHE A 285 0.00 10.60 3.68
N PRO A 286 0.33 11.77 3.11
CA PRO A 286 -0.60 12.52 2.25
C PRO A 286 -1.17 11.72 1.08
N ILE A 287 -0.43 10.76 0.51
CA ILE A 287 -0.83 9.95 -0.64
C ILE A 287 -1.59 8.69 -0.20
N LEU A 288 -1.08 7.99 0.82
CA LEU A 288 -1.65 6.75 1.38
C LEU A 288 -2.77 7.01 2.39
N ARG A 289 -3.05 8.26 2.77
CA ARG A 289 -4.05 8.65 3.78
C ARG A 289 -5.39 7.98 3.53
N SER A 290 -5.90 8.03 2.31
CA SER A 290 -7.21 7.44 1.97
C SER A 290 -7.24 5.93 2.22
N ARG A 291 -6.15 5.22 1.92
CA ARG A 291 -5.98 3.78 2.16
C ARG A 291 -5.88 3.46 3.64
N ILE A 292 -5.12 4.26 4.40
CA ILE A 292 -4.99 4.13 5.86
C ILE A 292 -6.34 4.36 6.55
N VAL A 293 -7.07 5.41 6.16
CA VAL A 293 -8.40 5.74 6.69
C VAL A 293 -9.37 4.59 6.44
N ALA A 294 -9.43 4.08 5.21
CA ALA A 294 -10.33 2.98 4.86
C ALA A 294 -10.03 1.73 5.70
N LEU A 295 -8.75 1.40 5.87
CA LEU A 295 -8.30 0.30 6.70
C LEU A 295 -8.59 0.52 8.19
N HIS A 296 -8.35 1.72 8.72
CA HIS A 296 -8.65 2.08 10.11
C HIS A 296 -10.14 2.00 10.40
N SER A 297 -10.99 2.48 9.50
CA SER A 297 -12.45 2.39 9.58
C SER A 297 -12.93 0.93 9.57
N HIS A 298 -12.36 0.08 8.72
CA HIS A 298 -12.62 -1.36 8.73
C HIS A 298 -12.22 -2.00 10.07
N MET A 299 -11.04 -1.67 10.59
CA MET A 299 -10.61 -2.14 11.92
C MET A 299 -11.50 -1.63 13.06
N GLY A 300 -12.10 -0.44 12.95
CA GLY A 300 -13.03 0.09 13.95
C GLY A 300 -14.37 -0.63 13.97
N ARG A 301 -14.81 -1.17 12.83
CA ARG A 301 -16.05 -1.95 12.69
C ARG A 301 -15.86 -3.44 13.01
N ALA A 302 -14.63 -3.94 12.97
CA ALA A 302 -14.33 -5.33 13.29
C ALA A 302 -14.57 -5.59 14.78
N THR A 303 -15.50 -6.50 15.09
CA THR A 303 -15.76 -6.94 16.47
C THR A 303 -14.70 -7.94 16.89
N THR A 304 -14.14 -7.77 18.09
CA THR A 304 -13.27 -8.79 18.69
C THR A 304 -14.11 -10.04 18.98
N LYS A 305 -13.82 -11.15 18.29
CA LYS A 305 -14.62 -12.38 18.40
C LYS A 305 -14.14 -13.28 19.53
N THR A 306 -12.91 -13.07 19.99
CA THR A 306 -12.26 -13.93 20.99
C THR A 306 -11.84 -13.13 22.22
N TRP A 307 -11.94 -13.72 23.41
CA TRP A 307 -11.44 -13.14 24.66
C TRP A 307 -9.96 -12.73 24.61
N SER A 308 -9.12 -13.48 23.87
CA SER A 308 -7.71 -13.12 23.64
C SER A 308 -7.54 -11.91 22.73
N GLU A 309 -8.50 -11.62 21.85
CA GLU A 309 -8.49 -10.45 20.97
C GLU A 309 -8.95 -9.23 21.76
N LEU A 310 -10.00 -9.35 22.58
CA LEU A 310 -10.40 -8.32 23.55
C LEU A 310 -9.25 -7.96 24.50
N TRP A 311 -8.44 -8.95 24.90
CA TRP A 311 -7.24 -8.74 25.72
C TRP A 311 -6.12 -7.96 25.03
N ARG A 312 -6.01 -8.10 23.71
CA ARG A 312 -5.00 -7.42 22.88
C ARG A 312 -5.48 -6.07 22.38
N ASP A 313 -6.79 -5.86 22.36
CA ASP A 313 -7.41 -4.62 21.92
C ASP A 313 -7.30 -3.54 23.00
N LYS A 314 -6.26 -2.71 22.88
CA LYS A 314 -6.02 -1.56 23.77
C LYS A 314 -6.58 -0.25 23.20
N ARG A 315 -7.27 -0.30 22.05
CA ARG A 315 -7.76 0.90 21.35
C ARG A 315 -8.83 1.64 22.15
N ASP A 316 -9.60 0.91 22.96
CA ASP A 316 -10.54 1.48 23.92
C ASP A 316 -10.09 1.18 25.36
N SER A 317 -9.18 2.01 25.86
CA SER A 317 -8.64 1.90 27.21
C SER A 317 -9.71 2.02 28.31
N ALA A 318 -10.84 2.68 28.03
CA ALA A 318 -11.93 2.84 28.97
C ALA A 318 -12.77 1.55 29.12
N GLN A 319 -13.11 0.90 28.00
CA GLN A 319 -13.77 -0.41 28.01
C GLN A 319 -12.88 -1.49 28.63
N TRP A 320 -11.57 -1.43 28.36
CA TRP A 320 -10.58 -2.29 29.00
C TRP A 320 -10.57 -2.15 30.53
N LEU A 321 -10.52 -0.91 31.05
CA LEU A 321 -10.52 -0.65 32.49
C LEU A 321 -11.84 -1.07 33.15
N THR A 322 -12.97 -0.80 32.52
CA THR A 322 -14.29 -1.21 33.06
C THR A 322 -14.46 -2.72 33.09
N PHE A 323 -13.97 -3.44 32.08
CA PHE A 323 -13.92 -4.91 32.10
C PHE A 323 -13.12 -5.44 33.30
N TRP A 324 -11.93 -4.88 33.56
CA TRP A 324 -11.10 -5.28 34.69
C TRP A 324 -11.71 -4.94 36.05
N ALA A 325 -12.32 -3.77 36.17
CA ALA A 325 -13.03 -3.40 37.37
C ALA A 325 -14.14 -4.42 37.68
N LEU A 326 -14.96 -4.76 36.68
CA LEU A 326 -16.04 -5.76 36.83
C LEU A 326 -15.50 -7.14 37.22
N LEU A 327 -14.40 -7.59 36.64
CA LEU A 327 -13.80 -8.89 36.93
C LEU A 327 -13.25 -8.94 38.36
N VAL A 328 -12.55 -7.88 38.81
CA VAL A 328 -12.00 -7.79 40.16
C VAL A 328 -13.11 -7.67 41.21
N PHE A 329 -14.06 -6.75 41.03
CA PHE A 329 -15.16 -6.55 41.98
C PHE A 329 -16.11 -7.76 42.01
N GLY A 330 -16.43 -8.35 40.85
CA GLY A 330 -17.24 -9.56 40.76
C GLY A 330 -16.55 -10.77 41.39
N GLY A 331 -15.25 -10.95 41.13
CA GLY A 331 -14.44 -12.03 41.71
C GLY A 331 -14.32 -11.93 43.24
N LEU A 332 -14.06 -10.73 43.76
CA LEU A 332 -14.05 -10.48 45.20
C LEU A 332 -15.43 -10.74 45.84
N GLY A 333 -16.51 -10.33 45.19
CA GLY A 333 -17.88 -10.58 45.67
C GLY A 333 -18.21 -12.08 45.78
N LEU A 334 -17.83 -12.87 44.78
CA LEU A 334 -17.97 -14.33 44.79
C LEU A 334 -17.15 -14.97 45.90
N LEU A 335 -15.90 -14.54 46.08
CA LEU A 335 -15.02 -15.03 47.14
C LEU A 335 -15.61 -14.76 48.53
N PHE A 336 -16.08 -13.53 48.77
CA PHE A 336 -16.71 -13.17 50.05
C PHE A 336 -17.98 -13.98 50.31
N SER A 337 -18.82 -14.16 49.29
CA SER A 337 -20.04 -14.97 49.39
C SER A 337 -19.70 -16.42 49.75
N PHE A 338 -18.66 -16.99 49.13
CA PHE A 338 -18.20 -18.34 49.41
C PHE A 338 -17.66 -18.49 50.84
N LEU A 339 -16.83 -17.54 51.31
CA LEU A 339 -16.34 -17.50 52.69
C LEU A 339 -17.49 -17.42 53.70
N GLN A 340 -18.51 -16.63 53.41
CA GLN A 340 -19.66 -16.46 54.28
C GLN A 340 -20.46 -17.77 54.42
N VAL A 341 -20.65 -18.50 53.32
CA VAL A 341 -21.29 -19.83 53.33
C VAL A 341 -20.46 -20.84 54.15
N LEU A 342 -19.14 -20.83 53.98
CA LEU A 342 -18.22 -21.69 54.74
C LEU A 342 -18.28 -21.41 56.25
N LEU A 343 -18.25 -20.14 56.63
CA LEU A 343 -18.35 -19.71 58.03
C LEU A 343 -19.70 -20.13 58.64
N GLN A 344 -20.80 -19.98 57.90
CA GLN A 344 -22.13 -20.43 58.35
C GLN A 344 -22.20 -21.96 58.51
N ALA A 345 -21.61 -22.73 57.59
CA ALA A 345 -21.55 -24.18 57.69
C ALA A 345 -20.73 -24.65 58.90
N VAL A 346 -19.60 -23.99 59.19
CA VAL A 346 -18.76 -24.26 60.36
C VAL A 346 -19.49 -23.91 61.66
N GLN A 347 -20.21 -22.78 61.71
CA GLN A 347 -21.02 -22.40 62.88
C GLN A 347 -22.15 -23.42 63.16
N LEU A 348 -22.82 -23.93 62.12
CA LEU A 348 -23.83 -24.98 62.27
C LEU A 348 -23.25 -26.31 62.72
N GLY A 349 -22.00 -26.61 62.36
CA GLY A 349 -21.29 -27.82 62.78
C GLY A 349 -20.72 -27.76 64.20
N LEU A 350 -20.32 -26.58 64.69
CA LEU A 350 -19.82 -26.34 66.04
C LEU A 350 -20.92 -26.01 67.07
N GLY A 351 -22.09 -25.58 66.60
CA GLY A 351 -23.26 -25.27 67.42
C GLY A 351 -24.20 -26.45 67.70
N ARG A 352 -23.80 -27.66 67.31
CA ARG A 352 -24.35 -28.95 67.78
C ARG A 352 -23.32 -29.60 68.70
#